data_AF-A0AAE6WZU9-F1
#
_entry.id   AF-A0AAE6WZU9-F1
#
_cell.length_a   1.000
_cell.length_b   1.000
_cell.length_c   1.000
_cell.angle_alpha   90.00
_cell.angle_beta   90.00
_cell.angle_gamma   90.00
#
_symmetry.space_group_name_H-M   'P 1'
#
loop_
_entity.id
_entity.type
_entity.pdbx_description
1 polymer ?
#
loop_
_entity_poly.entity_id
_entity_poly.type
_entity_poly.pdbx_seq_one_letter_code
_entity_poly.pdbx_strand_id
1 'polypeptide(L)'
;MKKIIFKVSDKPIIEIPMGVDGGTVDNDNVVIFDEILAKIAIPKLASTSELTYGDVRKIIKYYLLKWFHKDDYYKQMSLSEIAKEFNYIISGIECRKNLEIEFVGYE
;
A
#
# COMPACT_ATOMS: atom_id res chain seq x y z
N MET A 1 16.12 -1.55 1.92
CA MET A 1 15.03 -1.27 2.87
C MET A 1 13.71 -1.57 2.18
N LYS A 2 12.79 -2.27 2.84
CA LYS A 2 11.46 -2.56 2.28
C LYS A 2 10.57 -1.33 2.44
N LYS A 3 9.84 -0.94 1.40
CA LYS A 3 8.82 0.12 1.51
C LYS A 3 7.67 -0.08 0.53
N ILE A 4 6.52 0.47 0.88
CA ILE A 4 5.33 0.50 0.03
C ILE A 4 5.04 1.96 -0.32
N ILE A 5 4.83 2.25 -1.60
CA ILE A 5 4.57 3.60 -2.09
C ILE A 5 3.20 3.62 -2.74
N PHE A 6 2.33 4.52 -2.29
CA PHE A 6 1.10 4.83 -3.02
C PHE A 6 1.37 6.03 -3.92
N LYS A 7 0.95 5.95 -5.18
CA LYS A 7 1.15 7.00 -6.18
C LYS A 7 -0.14 7.37 -6.89
N VAL A 8 -0.21 8.60 -7.39
CA VAL A 8 -1.25 9.05 -8.31
C VAL A 8 -0.58 9.66 -9.54
N SER A 9 -0.81 9.06 -10.71
CA SER A 9 -0.17 9.49 -11.97
C SER A 9 1.36 9.62 -11.83
N ASP A 10 2.01 8.53 -11.40
CA ASP A 10 3.45 8.40 -11.11
C ASP A 10 4.00 9.25 -9.94
N LYS A 11 3.21 10.16 -9.36
CA LYS A 11 3.65 10.99 -8.23
C LYS A 11 3.38 10.27 -6.91
N PRO A 12 4.38 10.09 -6.03
CA PRO A 12 4.15 9.53 -4.70
C PRO A 12 3.21 10.45 -3.91
N ILE A 13 2.25 9.83 -3.23
CA ILE A 13 1.35 10.51 -2.28
C ILE A 13 1.69 10.13 -0.84
N ILE A 14 2.16 8.90 -0.61
CA ILE A 14 2.71 8.43 0.66
C ILE A 14 3.72 7.31 0.43
N GLU A 15 4.83 7.35 1.17
CA GLU A 15 5.80 6.27 1.32
C GLU A 15 5.71 5.69 2.74
N ILE A 16 5.61 4.37 2.81
CA ILE A 16 5.47 3.61 4.06
C ILE A 16 6.67 2.67 4.16
N PRO A 17 7.73 3.05 4.87
CA PRO A 17 8.85 2.16 5.13
C PRO A 17 8.42 1.03 6.05
N MET A 18 8.96 -0.15 5.77
CA MET A 18 8.63 -1.38 6.46
C MET A 18 9.87 -1.87 7.20
N GLY A 19 9.64 -2.55 8.32
CA GLY A 19 10.71 -3.22 9.06
C GLY A 19 11.48 -4.21 8.19
N VAL A 20 12.68 -4.59 8.62
CA VAL A 20 13.58 -5.49 7.88
C VAL A 20 12.90 -6.83 7.52
N ASP A 21 12.06 -7.33 8.42
CA ASP A 21 11.25 -8.53 8.25
C ASP A 21 10.06 -8.33 7.27
N GLY A 22 9.64 -7.08 7.04
CA GLY A 22 8.44 -6.72 6.30
C GLY A 22 7.15 -6.94 7.10
N GLY A 23 7.25 -7.28 8.39
CA GLY A 23 6.13 -7.59 9.29
C GLY A 23 5.70 -6.42 10.17
N THR A 24 6.43 -5.31 10.11
CA THR A 24 6.17 -4.08 10.88
C THR A 24 6.26 -2.84 9.98
N VAL A 25 5.60 -1.75 10.41
CA VAL A 25 5.69 -0.44 9.75
C VAL A 25 6.62 0.44 10.58
N ASP A 26 7.57 1.08 9.93
CA ASP A 26 8.46 2.07 10.53
C ASP A 26 7.77 3.44 10.48
N ASN A 27 6.92 3.69 11.48
CA ASN A 27 6.09 4.89 11.55
C ASN A 27 6.89 6.18 11.65
N ASP A 28 8.08 6.14 12.23
CA ASP A 28 8.95 7.31 12.39
C ASP A 28 9.47 7.84 11.05
N ASN A 29 9.48 6.99 10.02
CA ASN A 29 9.97 7.31 8.68
C ASN A 29 8.87 7.35 7.61
N VAL A 30 7.59 7.30 7.97
CA VAL A 30 6.49 7.46 7.01
C VAL A 30 6.51 8.88 6.43
N VAL A 31 6.53 8.98 5.10
CA VAL A 31 6.57 10.28 4.39
C VAL A 31 5.28 10.49 3.62
N ILE A 32 4.56 11.57 3.93
CA ILE A 32 3.33 11.97 3.24
C ILE A 32 3.66 13.15 2.32
N PHE A 33 3.45 12.97 1.02
CA PHE A 33 3.71 14.00 -0.01
C PHE A 33 2.46 14.80 -0.36
N ASP A 34 1.28 14.17 -0.31
CA ASP A 34 -0.01 14.80 -0.51
C ASP A 34 -0.98 14.27 0.54
N GLU A 35 -1.24 15.08 1.57
CA GLU A 35 -2.06 14.68 2.72
C GLU A 35 -3.50 14.35 2.33
N ILE A 36 -4.07 15.09 1.37
CA ILE A 36 -5.46 14.90 0.95
C ILE A 36 -5.57 13.56 0.20
N LEU A 37 -4.69 13.32 -0.77
CA LEU A 37 -4.69 12.07 -1.54
C LEU A 37 -4.30 10.87 -0.66
N ALA A 38 -3.34 11.03 0.26
CA ALA A 38 -2.98 9.98 1.20
C ALA A 38 -4.16 9.60 2.11
N LYS A 39 -4.91 10.56 2.65
CA LYS A 39 -6.13 10.27 3.45
C LYS A 39 -7.25 9.65 2.62
N ILE A 40 -7.36 9.98 1.33
CA ILE A 40 -8.32 9.32 0.43
C ILE A 40 -7.91 7.86 0.18
N ALA A 41 -6.62 7.60 -0.05
CA ALA A 41 -6.09 6.25 -0.29
C ALA A 41 -6.05 5.38 0.98
N ILE A 42 -5.81 6.02 2.13
CA ILE A 42 -5.63 5.40 3.44
C ILE A 42 -6.51 6.17 4.45
N PRO A 43 -7.83 5.87 4.51
CA PRO A 43 -8.77 6.61 5.36
C PRO A 43 -8.40 6.67 6.84
N LYS A 44 -7.63 5.68 7.33
CA LYS A 44 -7.13 5.65 8.71
C LYS A 44 -6.25 6.86 9.05
N LEU A 45 -5.56 7.46 8.07
CA LEU A 45 -4.77 8.67 8.26
C LEU A 45 -5.62 9.90 8.61
N ALA A 46 -6.94 9.83 8.47
CA ALA A 46 -7.83 10.90 8.94
C ALA A 46 -8.03 10.90 10.46
N SER A 47 -7.78 9.77 11.15
CA SER A 47 -8.01 9.62 12.58
C SER A 47 -6.74 9.35 13.40
N THR A 48 -5.69 8.82 12.80
CA THR A 48 -4.40 8.57 13.47
C THR A 48 -3.24 8.70 12.48
N SER A 49 -2.07 9.10 12.98
CA SER A 49 -0.81 9.10 12.23
C SER A 49 -0.12 7.75 12.19
N GLU A 50 -0.53 6.79 13.04
CA GLU A 50 0.10 5.48 13.14
C GLU A 50 -0.58 4.44 12.23
N LEU A 51 0.26 3.76 11.44
CA LEU A 51 -0.10 2.63 10.60
C LEU A 51 0.53 1.35 11.16
N THR A 52 -0.28 0.29 11.21
CA THR A 52 0.22 -1.06 11.48
C THR A 52 0.38 -1.84 10.18
N TYR A 53 1.19 -2.90 10.20
CA TYR A 53 1.25 -3.87 9.10
C TYR A 53 -0.15 -4.38 8.72
N GLY A 54 -1.01 -4.60 9.71
CA GLY A 54 -2.39 -5.05 9.50
C GLY A 54 -3.24 -4.02 8.73
N ASP A 55 -3.06 -2.73 8.97
CA ASP A 55 -3.78 -1.67 8.26
C ASP A 55 -3.33 -1.60 6.80
N VAL A 56 -2.02 -1.52 6.57
CA VAL A 56 -1.42 -1.48 5.23
C VAL A 56 -1.84 -2.70 4.42
N ARG A 57 -1.78 -3.89 5.03
CA ARG A 57 -2.22 -5.15 4.43
C ARG A 57 -3.69 -5.14 4.05
N LYS A 58 -4.58 -4.63 4.91
CA LYS A 58 -6.02 -4.55 4.61
C LYS A 58 -6.32 -3.62 3.44
N ILE A 59 -5.63 -2.47 3.37
CA ILE A 59 -5.85 -1.46 2.32
C ILE A 59 -5.42 -1.99 0.96
N ILE A 60 -4.23 -2.59 0.86
CA ILE A 60 -3.74 -3.18 -0.39
C ILE A 60 -4.70 -4.27 -0.87
N LYS A 61 -5.11 -5.17 0.02
CA LYS A 61 -6.08 -6.23 -0.32
C LYS A 61 -7.42 -5.68 -0.75
N TYR A 62 -7.92 -4.64 -0.09
CA TYR A 62 -9.16 -3.98 -0.49
C TYR A 62 -9.10 -3.52 -1.96
N TYR A 63 -7.99 -2.90 -2.36
CA TYR A 63 -7.78 -2.50 -3.75
C TYR A 63 -7.68 -3.70 -4.70
N LEU A 64 -6.92 -4.74 -4.35
CA LEU A 64 -6.82 -5.95 -5.18
C LEU A 64 -8.16 -6.67 -5.36
N LEU A 65 -8.93 -6.83 -4.29
CA LEU A 65 -10.23 -7.52 -4.30
C LEU A 65 -11.25 -6.80 -5.19
N LYS A 66 -11.32 -5.47 -5.08
CA LYS A 66 -12.20 -4.64 -5.89
C LYS A 66 -11.92 -4.77 -7.39
N TRP A 67 -10.70 -5.16 -7.77
CA TRP A 67 -10.20 -5.12 -9.14
C TRP A 67 -10.21 -6.48 -9.82
N PHE A 68 -9.73 -7.50 -9.11
CA PHE A 68 -9.51 -8.81 -9.71
C PHE A 68 -10.66 -9.78 -9.42
N HIS A 69 -11.68 -9.40 -8.65
CA HIS A 69 -12.85 -10.22 -8.30
C HIS A 69 -12.49 -11.64 -7.82
N LYS A 70 -11.39 -11.77 -7.07
CA LYS A 70 -10.92 -13.02 -6.47
C LYS A 70 -11.02 -12.96 -4.95
N ASP A 71 -12.25 -13.02 -4.45
CA ASP A 71 -12.59 -12.72 -3.06
C ASP A 71 -11.81 -13.52 -2.01
N ASP A 72 -11.34 -14.73 -2.30
CA ASP A 72 -10.60 -15.54 -1.33
C ASP A 72 -9.10 -15.65 -1.59
N TYR A 73 -8.67 -15.42 -2.83
CA TYR A 73 -7.26 -15.54 -3.24
C TYR A 73 -6.39 -14.50 -2.51
N TYR A 74 -6.72 -13.21 -2.67
CA TYR A 74 -5.93 -12.14 -2.07
C TYR A 74 -6.16 -11.99 -0.56
N LYS A 75 -7.22 -12.57 0.01
CA LYS A 75 -7.45 -12.54 1.47
C LYS A 75 -6.39 -13.33 2.24
N GLN A 76 -5.91 -14.44 1.69
CA GLN A 76 -4.97 -15.32 2.40
C GLN A 76 -3.51 -14.90 2.21
N MET A 77 -3.16 -14.26 1.10
CA MET A 77 -1.77 -13.89 0.79
C MET A 77 -1.14 -12.89 1.79
N SER A 78 0.15 -13.02 2.04
CA SER A 78 1.00 -12.03 2.72
C SER A 78 1.31 -10.85 1.79
N LEU A 79 1.80 -9.73 2.34
CA LEU A 79 2.25 -8.62 1.50
C LEU A 79 3.47 -8.98 0.66
N SER A 80 4.34 -9.87 1.14
CA SER A 80 5.48 -10.37 0.37
C SER A 80 5.05 -11.23 -0.82
N GLU A 81 4.04 -12.08 -0.65
CA GLU A 81 3.50 -12.87 -1.77
C GLU A 81 2.80 -11.98 -2.79
N ILE A 82 2.03 -10.99 -2.32
CA ILE A 82 1.42 -9.97 -3.20
C ILE A 82 2.51 -9.21 -3.96
N ALA A 83 3.56 -8.75 -3.25
CA ALA A 83 4.67 -8.05 -3.88
C ALA A 83 5.33 -8.90 -4.97
N LYS A 84 5.53 -10.21 -4.73
CA LYS A 84 6.09 -11.14 -5.73
C LYS A 84 5.18 -11.34 -6.95
N GLU A 85 3.86 -11.43 -6.74
CA GLU A 85 2.90 -11.59 -7.84
C GLU A 85 2.85 -10.35 -8.75
N PHE A 86 2.90 -9.16 -8.15
CA PHE A 86 2.89 -7.88 -8.89
C PHE A 86 4.29 -7.30 -9.11
N ASN A 87 5.29 -8.16 -8.88
CA ASN A 87 6.74 -8.02 -8.78
C ASN A 87 7.25 -6.76 -8.06
N TYR A 88 6.81 -5.56 -8.44
CA TYR A 88 7.19 -4.31 -7.78
C TYR A 88 6.11 -3.22 -7.90
N ILE A 89 5.07 -3.37 -8.75
CA ILE A 89 4.07 -2.30 -9.01
C ILE A 89 2.69 -2.91 -9.31
N ILE A 90 1.65 -2.51 -8.55
CA ILE A 90 0.24 -2.66 -8.90
C ILE A 90 -0.22 -1.35 -9.52
N SER A 91 -0.55 -1.33 -10.81
CA SER A 91 -1.05 -0.14 -11.52
C SER A 91 -2.52 -0.27 -11.91
N GLY A 92 -3.14 0.89 -12.17
CA GLY A 92 -4.47 0.96 -12.77
C GLY A 92 -5.63 1.22 -11.83
N ILE A 93 -5.46 1.37 -10.51
CA ILE A 93 -6.58 1.48 -9.55
C ILE A 93 -7.39 2.77 -9.79
N GLU A 94 -8.49 2.70 -10.53
CA GLU A 94 -9.48 3.77 -10.74
C GLU A 94 -10.15 4.15 -9.40
N CYS A 95 -9.56 5.16 -8.75
CA CYS A 95 -10.13 5.81 -7.57
C CYS A 95 -10.26 7.31 -7.89
N ARG A 96 -11.08 7.68 -8.88
CA ARG A 96 -11.19 9.05 -9.44
C ARG A 96 -9.87 9.67 -9.97
N LYS A 97 -8.72 8.99 -9.79
CA LYS A 97 -7.38 9.21 -10.33
C LYS A 97 -6.67 7.83 -10.37
N ASN A 98 -5.72 7.63 -11.29
CA ASN A 98 -4.95 6.37 -11.44
C ASN A 98 -4.07 6.13 -10.20
N LEU A 99 -4.55 5.35 -9.23
CA LEU A 99 -3.78 4.98 -8.04
C LEU A 99 -2.88 3.78 -8.39
N GLU A 100 -1.63 3.85 -7.96
CA GLU A 100 -0.64 2.78 -8.09
C GLU A 100 -0.02 2.46 -6.74
N ILE A 101 0.37 1.21 -6.54
CA ILE A 101 1.00 0.72 -5.31
C ILE A 101 2.31 0.04 -5.70
N GLU A 102 3.44 0.63 -5.33
CA GLU A 102 4.77 0.08 -5.57
C GLU A 102 5.32 -0.60 -4.31
N PHE A 103 5.89 -1.79 -4.47
CA PHE A 103 6.59 -2.55 -3.43
C PHE A 103 8.08 -2.50 -3.73
N VAL A 104 8.87 -1.80 -2.92
CA VAL A 104 10.32 -1.69 -3.12
C VAL A 104 11.05 -2.61 -2.15
N GLY A 105 12.01 -3.39 -2.63
CA GLY A 105 12.89 -4.23 -1.81
C GLY A 105 12.27 -5.53 -1.28
N TYR A 106 11.23 -6.04 -1.94
CA TYR A 106 10.46 -7.24 -1.55
C TYR A 106 10.93 -8.56 -2.22
N GLU A 107 12.22 -8.65 -2.61
CA GLU A 107 12.86 -9.84 -3.21
C GLU A 107 12.67 -11.13 -2.37
#